data_AF-A0A3D4JBW8-F1
#
_entry.id   AF-A0A3D4JBW8-F1
#
_cell.length_a   1.000
_cell.length_b   1.000
_cell.length_c   1.000
_cell.angle_alpha   90.00
_cell.angle_beta   90.00
_cell.angle_gamma   90.00
#
_symmetry.space_group_name_H-M   'P 1'
#
loop_
_entity.id
_entity.type
_entity.pdbx_description
1 polymer ?
#
loop_
_entity_poly.entity_id
_entity_poly.type
_entity_poly.pdbx_seq_one_letter_code
_entity_poly.pdbx_strand_id
1 'polypeptide(L)'
;MDNPSNRSGSTTTGIIIGILALLCCVCVIALGAAGYWFYSIVPSEITDIPVFTETEPTVQPELTRPPVETITSETLETLQNTIVPVNDPRVLACRLQALCDIPEVTATSAVTRAVGDKDNFWVTNLDNLENVEITATLRYVTPHVYFWVQDGVQVDEDEVAALGEEFENKIY
;
A
#
# COMPACT_ATOMS: atom_id res chain seq x y z
N MET A 1 3.28 -8.29 -77.39
CA MET A 1 4.09 -9.26 -76.62
C MET A 1 3.33 -9.49 -75.33
N ASP A 2 2.50 -10.52 -75.34
CA ASP A 2 1.58 -10.85 -74.26
C ASP A 2 2.35 -11.62 -73.18
N ASN A 3 2.29 -11.14 -71.94
CA ASN A 3 2.87 -11.83 -70.79
C ASN A 3 1.75 -12.51 -70.00
N PRO A 4 1.77 -13.85 -69.82
CA PRO A 4 0.66 -14.57 -69.21
C PRO A 4 0.65 -14.37 -67.69
N SER A 5 -0.54 -14.06 -67.18
CA SER A 5 -0.88 -13.99 -65.77
C SER A 5 -0.61 -15.32 -65.05
N ASN A 6 0.34 -15.29 -64.11
CA ASN A 6 0.60 -16.36 -63.13
C ASN A 6 -0.60 -16.47 -62.16
N ARG A 7 -1.33 -17.57 -62.27
CA ARG A 7 -2.47 -17.94 -61.43
C ARG A 7 -1.99 -18.90 -60.32
N SER A 8 -1.36 -18.36 -59.27
CA SER A 8 -0.86 -19.14 -58.11
C SER A 8 -1.23 -18.54 -56.74
N GLY A 9 -2.22 -17.64 -56.68
CA GLY A 9 -2.61 -16.94 -55.43
C GLY A 9 -3.70 -17.60 -54.58
N SER A 10 -4.44 -18.59 -55.11
CA SER A 10 -5.61 -19.16 -54.42
C SER A 10 -5.29 -20.43 -53.60
N THR A 11 -4.40 -21.29 -54.09
CA THR A 11 -4.02 -22.55 -53.41
C THR A 11 -3.09 -22.30 -52.22
N THR A 12 -2.09 -21.44 -52.36
CA THR A 12 -1.16 -21.09 -51.27
C THR A 12 -1.87 -20.36 -50.13
N THR A 13 -2.80 -19.45 -50.44
CA THR A 13 -3.61 -18.73 -49.44
C THR A 13 -4.54 -19.68 -48.69
N GLY A 14 -5.17 -20.65 -49.38
CA GLY A 14 -5.99 -21.68 -48.73
C GLY A 14 -5.20 -22.58 -47.77
N ILE A 15 -3.95 -22.93 -48.13
CA ILE A 15 -3.06 -23.72 -47.27
C ILE A 15 -2.66 -22.93 -46.02
N ILE A 16 -2.31 -21.64 -46.16
CA ILE A 16 -1.93 -20.79 -45.02
C ILE A 16 -3.10 -20.61 -44.05
N ILE A 17 -4.31 -20.38 -44.54
CA ILE A 17 -5.52 -20.25 -43.70
C ILE A 17 -5.81 -21.58 -42.99
N GLY A 18 -5.66 -22.72 -43.68
CA GLY A 18 -5.82 -24.04 -43.08
C GLY A 18 -4.83 -24.32 -41.95
N ILE A 19 -3.56 -23.94 -42.13
CA ILE A 19 -2.52 -24.08 -41.10
C ILE A 19 -2.80 -23.16 -39.90
N LEU A 20 -3.18 -21.90 -40.13
CA LEU A 20 -3.53 -20.96 -39.06
C LEU A 20 -4.75 -21.42 -38.25
N ALA A 21 -5.78 -21.92 -38.92
CA ALA A 21 -6.96 -22.47 -38.25
C ALA A 21 -6.63 -23.72 -37.41
N LEU A 22 -5.78 -24.60 -37.94
CA LEU A 22 -5.33 -25.79 -37.22
C LEU A 22 -4.47 -25.43 -36.00
N LEU A 23 -3.56 -24.47 -36.14
CA LEU A 23 -2.71 -23.99 -35.04
C LEU A 23 -3.56 -23.32 -33.94
N CYS A 24 -4.57 -22.54 -34.32
CA CYS A 24 -5.52 -21.96 -33.37
C CYS A 24 -6.29 -23.04 -32.59
N CYS A 25 -6.80 -24.07 -33.27
CA CYS A 25 -7.47 -25.20 -32.62
C CYS A 25 -6.54 -25.93 -31.63
N VAL A 26 -5.28 -26.16 -31.99
CA VAL A 26 -4.31 -26.80 -31.09
C VAL A 26 -4.03 -25.95 -29.87
N CYS A 27 -3.90 -24.62 -30.02
CA CYS A 27 -3.70 -23.70 -28.90
C CYS A 27 -4.88 -23.70 -27.91
N VAL A 28 -6.12 -23.70 -28.41
CA VAL A 28 -7.33 -23.73 -27.55
C VAL A 28 -7.41 -25.04 -26.76
N ILE A 29 -7.11 -26.18 -27.40
CA ILE A 29 -7.11 -27.48 -26.74
C ILE A 29 -5.99 -27.56 -25.68
N ALA A 30 -4.79 -27.05 -25.98
CA ALA A 30 -3.68 -27.04 -25.04
C ALA A 30 -3.96 -26.18 -23.80
N LEU A 31 -4.54 -24.99 -23.98
CA LEU A 31 -4.93 -24.11 -22.87
C LEU A 31 -6.07 -24.71 -22.03
N GLY A 32 -7.05 -25.35 -22.66
CA GLY A 32 -8.13 -26.07 -21.96
C GLY A 32 -7.61 -27.24 -21.14
N ALA A 33 -6.69 -28.04 -21.69
CA ALA A 33 -6.07 -29.16 -20.99
C ALA A 33 -5.19 -28.67 -19.81
N ALA A 34 -4.41 -27.60 -20.01
CA ALA A 34 -3.59 -27.01 -18.96
C ALA A 34 -4.43 -26.41 -17.82
N GLY A 35 -5.53 -25.72 -18.15
CA GLY A 35 -6.48 -25.19 -17.16
C GLY A 35 -7.19 -26.30 -16.38
N TYR A 36 -7.61 -27.38 -17.05
CA TYR A 36 -8.20 -28.54 -16.39
C TYR A 36 -7.19 -29.26 -15.47
N TRP A 37 -5.94 -29.40 -15.94
CA TRP A 37 -4.86 -29.96 -15.13
C TRP A 37 -4.63 -29.10 -13.89
N PHE A 38 -4.48 -27.77 -14.04
CA PHE A 38 -4.34 -26.84 -12.92
C PHE A 38 -5.51 -26.96 -11.92
N TYR A 39 -6.75 -26.98 -12.40
CA TYR A 39 -7.94 -27.16 -11.56
C TYR A 39 -7.91 -28.49 -10.78
N SER A 40 -7.45 -29.58 -11.41
CA SER A 40 -7.37 -30.89 -10.76
C SER A 40 -6.30 -31.02 -9.67
N ILE A 41 -5.34 -30.08 -9.60
CA ILE A 41 -4.22 -30.11 -8.63
C ILE A 41 -4.44 -29.09 -7.52
N VAL A 42 -5.51 -28.29 -7.54
CA VAL A 42 -5.88 -27.43 -6.42
C VAL A 42 -6.74 -28.27 -5.45
N PRO A 43 -6.17 -28.79 -4.34
CA PRO A 43 -6.96 -29.52 -3.36
C PRO A 43 -8.01 -28.59 -2.77
N SER A 44 -9.29 -28.94 -2.95
CA SER A 44 -10.43 -28.21 -2.41
C SER A 44 -10.87 -28.80 -1.08
N GLU A 45 -9.97 -28.92 -0.10
CA GLU A 45 -10.33 -29.46 1.22
C GLU A 45 -9.58 -28.73 2.35
N ILE A 46 -10.28 -27.81 3.00
CA ILE A 46 -10.04 -27.48 4.42
C ILE A 46 -11.16 -28.19 5.19
N THR A 47 -11.07 -29.51 5.30
CA THR A 47 -12.05 -30.33 6.05
C THR A 47 -11.48 -30.97 7.31
N ASP A 48 -10.17 -30.89 7.54
CA ASP A 48 -9.55 -31.33 8.80
C ASP A 48 -9.28 -30.15 9.74
N ILE A 49 -10.36 -29.53 10.22
CA ILE A 49 -10.27 -28.80 11.48
C ILE A 49 -10.34 -29.86 12.57
N PRO A 50 -9.32 -30.02 13.43
CA PRO A 50 -9.42 -30.95 14.55
C PRO A 50 -10.58 -30.51 15.44
N VAL A 51 -11.67 -31.28 15.43
CA VAL A 51 -12.72 -31.16 16.42
C VAL A 51 -12.18 -31.80 17.69
N PHE A 52 -11.81 -30.96 18.66
CA PHE A 52 -11.46 -31.41 19.99
C PHE A 52 -12.72 -31.94 20.69
N THR A 53 -12.86 -33.25 20.75
CA THR A 53 -13.88 -33.88 21.61
C THR A 53 -13.36 -33.86 23.04
N GLU A 54 -13.74 -32.84 23.81
CA GLU A 54 -13.40 -32.72 25.23
C GLU A 54 -14.06 -33.87 26.01
N THR A 55 -13.26 -34.85 26.41
CA THR A 55 -13.73 -36.00 27.21
C THR A 55 -12.92 -36.19 28.50
N GLU A 56 -12.33 -35.10 29.02
CA GLU A 56 -11.62 -35.11 30.29
C GLU A 56 -12.29 -34.14 31.26
N PRO A 57 -12.52 -34.51 32.54
CA PRO A 57 -12.98 -33.54 33.52
C PRO A 57 -11.92 -32.45 33.65
N THR A 58 -12.28 -31.23 33.23
CA THR A 58 -11.44 -30.04 33.38
C THR A 58 -11.12 -29.84 34.87
N VAL A 59 -9.94 -30.31 35.30
CA VAL A 59 -9.33 -29.91 36.56
C VAL A 59 -8.76 -28.52 36.29
N GLN A 60 -9.64 -27.52 36.39
CA GLN A 60 -9.23 -26.14 36.23
C GLN A 60 -8.23 -25.84 37.35
N PRO A 61 -6.98 -25.44 37.05
CA PRO A 61 -6.04 -25.08 38.09
C PRO A 61 -6.63 -23.92 38.89
N GLU A 62 -7.02 -24.18 40.13
CA GLU A 62 -7.54 -23.15 41.02
C GLU A 62 -6.36 -22.28 41.44
N LEU A 63 -6.24 -21.11 40.81
CA LEU A 63 -5.20 -20.14 41.08
C LEU A 63 -5.44 -19.53 42.48
N THR A 64 -4.96 -20.21 43.51
CA THR A 64 -5.09 -19.77 44.89
C THR A 64 -4.10 -18.63 45.11
N ARG A 65 -4.56 -17.38 44.90
CA ARG A 65 -3.75 -16.20 45.21
C ARG A 65 -3.67 -16.06 46.73
N PRO A 66 -2.47 -15.93 47.32
CA PRO A 66 -2.35 -15.62 48.73
C PRO A 66 -3.16 -14.33 49.01
N PRO A 67 -3.80 -14.21 50.20
CA PRO A 67 -4.42 -12.97 50.60
C PRO A 67 -3.41 -11.83 50.46
N VAL A 68 -3.77 -10.75 49.75
CA VAL A 68 -2.92 -9.56 49.68
C VAL A 68 -2.91 -8.94 51.08
N GLU A 69 -1.84 -9.17 51.84
CA GLU A 69 -1.73 -8.69 53.23
C GLU A 69 -1.62 -7.17 53.30
N THR A 70 -1.06 -6.52 52.27
CA THR A 70 -0.90 -5.06 52.18
C THR A 70 -0.99 -4.58 50.73
N ILE A 71 -1.83 -3.58 50.44
CA ILE A 71 -1.76 -2.84 49.17
C ILE A 71 -0.64 -1.80 49.31
N THR A 72 0.47 -2.02 48.60
CA THR A 72 1.60 -1.10 48.62
C THR A 72 1.31 0.10 47.72
N SER A 73 1.59 1.32 48.21
CA SER A 73 1.48 2.55 47.41
C SER A 73 2.72 2.79 46.54
N GLU A 74 3.72 1.93 46.60
CA GLU A 74 5.02 2.05 45.91
C GLU A 74 4.87 2.22 44.39
N THR A 75 4.01 1.43 43.76
CA THR A 75 3.74 1.55 42.31
C THR A 75 3.13 2.91 41.99
N LEU A 76 2.18 3.40 42.80
CA LEU A 76 1.55 4.70 42.60
C LEU A 76 2.55 5.84 42.79
N GLU A 77 3.36 5.76 43.85
CA GLU A 77 4.42 6.73 44.14
C GLU A 77 5.47 6.76 43.03
N THR A 78 5.84 5.60 42.50
CA THR A 78 6.74 5.49 41.35
C THR A 78 6.15 6.17 40.12
N LEU A 79 4.88 5.88 39.80
CA LEU A 79 4.21 6.49 38.64
C LEU A 79 4.05 8.01 38.78
N GLN A 80 3.77 8.51 39.99
CA GLN A 80 3.64 9.94 40.27
C GLN A 80 4.97 10.69 40.17
N ASN A 81 6.08 10.03 40.51
CA ASN A 81 7.40 10.65 40.54
C ASN A 81 8.24 10.34 39.29
N THR A 82 7.79 9.44 38.42
CA THR A 82 8.50 9.10 37.18
C THR A 82 8.37 10.24 36.18
N ILE A 83 9.51 10.78 35.74
CA ILE A 83 9.56 11.72 34.63
C ILE A 83 9.40 10.93 33.32
N VAL A 84 8.25 11.06 32.67
CA VAL A 84 8.02 10.46 31.34
C VAL A 84 8.68 11.35 30.28
N PRO A 85 9.67 10.85 29.54
CA PRO A 85 10.32 11.65 28.50
C PRO A 85 9.34 11.92 27.35
N VAL A 86 9.53 13.07 26.69
CA VAL A 86 8.82 13.40 25.45
C VAL A 86 9.06 12.31 24.40
N ASN A 87 8.02 11.94 23.66
CA ASN A 87 8.10 10.98 22.56
C ASN A 87 8.79 11.61 21.33
N ASP A 88 10.06 12.02 21.48
CA ASP A 88 10.89 12.54 20.38
C ASP A 88 11.52 11.35 19.61
N PRO A 89 11.14 11.14 18.34
CA PRO A 89 11.68 10.05 17.53
C PRO A 89 13.21 10.08 17.39
N ARG A 90 13.84 11.25 17.41
CA ARG A 90 15.30 11.38 17.28
C ARG A 90 16.00 10.83 18.52
N VAL A 91 15.49 11.18 19.70
CA VAL A 91 16.01 10.69 20.98
C VAL A 91 15.77 9.18 21.10
N LEU A 92 14.62 8.69 20.65
CA LEU A 92 14.33 7.27 20.62
C LEU A 92 15.25 6.50 19.68
N ALA A 93 15.52 7.02 18.48
CA ALA A 93 16.44 6.42 17.53
C ALA A 93 17.87 6.36 18.12
N CYS A 94 18.32 7.41 18.81
CA CYS A 94 19.58 7.39 19.53
C CYS A 94 19.61 6.31 20.63
N ARG A 95 18.58 6.30 21.50
CA ARG A 95 18.54 5.39 22.66
C ARG A 95 18.37 3.93 22.29
N LEU A 96 17.53 3.63 21.30
CA LEU A 96 17.10 2.27 20.97
C LEU A 96 17.84 1.69 19.76
N GLN A 97 18.37 2.53 18.87
CA GLN A 97 19.04 2.11 17.63
C GLN A 97 20.47 2.67 17.48
N ALA A 98 20.98 3.41 18.48
CA ALA A 98 22.29 4.08 18.44
C ALA A 98 22.44 5.09 17.28
N LEU A 99 21.32 5.62 16.75
CA LEU A 99 21.30 6.64 15.70
C LEU A 99 21.16 8.04 16.32
N CYS A 100 22.28 8.64 16.74
CA CYS A 100 22.26 9.85 17.59
C CYS A 100 22.43 11.18 16.83
N ASP A 101 23.04 11.17 15.65
CA ASP A 101 23.35 12.38 14.88
C ASP A 101 22.20 12.80 13.97
N ILE A 102 20.97 12.82 14.49
CA ILE A 102 19.79 13.23 13.73
C ILE A 102 19.56 14.73 13.98
N PRO A 103 19.71 15.58 12.96
CA PRO A 103 19.55 17.02 13.13
C PRO A 103 18.12 17.36 13.55
N GLU A 104 17.98 18.35 14.43
CA GLU A 104 16.67 18.83 14.85
C GLU A 104 15.90 19.46 13.67
N VAL A 105 16.63 20.12 12.77
CA VAL A 105 16.11 20.80 11.60
C VAL A 105 16.99 20.43 10.39
N THR A 106 16.38 19.92 9.33
CA THR A 106 17.08 19.56 8.08
C THR A 106 17.15 20.72 7.08
N ALA A 107 16.31 21.74 7.21
CA ALA A 107 16.27 22.91 6.35
C ALA A 107 16.28 24.21 7.17
N THR A 108 17.30 25.05 6.98
CA THR A 108 17.44 26.35 7.67
C THR A 108 16.65 27.48 7.01
N SER A 109 16.10 27.26 5.82
CA SER A 109 15.25 28.22 5.10
C SER A 109 14.21 27.50 4.27
N ALA A 110 13.00 28.05 4.21
CA ALA A 110 11.99 27.61 3.26
C ALA A 110 12.39 28.04 1.83
N VAL A 111 12.24 27.11 0.88
CA VAL A 111 12.31 27.47 -0.54
C VAL A 111 11.05 28.27 -0.88
N THR A 112 11.21 29.48 -1.43
CA THR A 112 10.08 30.23 -1.98
C THR A 112 9.51 29.45 -3.16
N ARG A 113 8.23 29.10 -3.09
CA ARG A 113 7.52 28.36 -4.15
C ARG A 113 6.49 29.27 -4.82
N ALA A 114 6.22 28.99 -6.10
CA ALA A 114 5.22 29.69 -6.89
C ALA A 114 4.21 28.70 -7.47
N VAL A 115 2.97 29.18 -7.70
CA VAL A 115 1.96 28.39 -8.41
C VAL A 115 2.50 27.93 -9.77
N GLY A 116 2.35 26.64 -10.06
CA GLY A 116 2.91 25.98 -11.23
C GLY A 116 4.21 25.23 -10.98
N ASP A 117 4.87 25.42 -9.82
CA ASP A 117 6.03 24.62 -9.43
C ASP A 117 5.66 23.13 -9.38
N LYS A 118 6.62 22.27 -9.71
CA LYS A 118 6.47 20.81 -9.65
C LYS A 118 7.47 20.20 -8.68
N ASP A 119 7.04 19.17 -7.97
CA ASP A 119 7.89 18.38 -7.08
C ASP A 119 7.42 16.92 -7.01
N ASN A 120 8.28 16.05 -6.52
CA ASN A 120 7.98 14.63 -6.32
C ASN A 120 7.65 14.34 -4.86
N PHE A 121 6.63 13.52 -4.64
CA PHE A 121 6.15 13.15 -3.32
C PHE A 121 5.97 11.64 -3.22
N TRP A 122 6.36 11.07 -2.08
CA TRP A 122 5.98 9.70 -1.73
C TRP A 122 4.61 9.73 -1.07
N VAL A 123 3.68 8.95 -1.61
CA VAL A 123 2.30 8.81 -1.11
C VAL A 123 2.06 7.35 -0.73
N THR A 124 1.47 7.14 0.44
CA THR A 124 1.09 5.81 0.93
C THR A 124 -0.40 5.59 0.70
N ASN A 125 -0.76 4.53 -0.03
CA ASN A 125 -2.12 4.05 -0.09
C ASN A 125 -2.41 3.20 1.15
N LEU A 126 -3.37 3.64 1.97
CA LEU A 126 -3.69 2.98 3.24
C LEU A 126 -4.54 1.71 3.07
N ASP A 127 -5.19 1.52 1.91
CA ASP A 127 -6.02 0.35 1.64
C ASP A 127 -5.16 -0.89 1.30
N ASN A 128 -4.05 -0.70 0.59
CA ASN A 128 -3.17 -1.78 0.14
C ASN A 128 -1.71 -1.67 0.66
N LEU A 129 -1.40 -0.64 1.45
CA LEU A 129 -0.09 -0.35 2.02
C LEU A 129 1.03 -0.14 0.98
N GLU A 130 0.68 0.18 -0.26
CA GLU A 130 1.66 0.52 -1.30
C GLU A 130 2.17 1.95 -1.11
N ASN A 131 3.47 2.14 -1.31
CA ASN A 131 4.12 3.44 -1.31
C ASN A 131 4.58 3.75 -2.72
N VAL A 132 4.08 4.85 -3.29
CA VAL A 132 4.38 5.24 -4.67
C VAL A 132 4.90 6.67 -4.70
N GLU A 133 5.84 6.92 -5.59
CA GLU A 133 6.29 8.28 -5.88
C GLU A 133 5.41 8.88 -6.98
N ILE A 134 4.89 10.08 -6.75
CA ILE A 134 4.07 10.84 -7.69
C ILE A 134 4.68 12.21 -7.94
N THR A 135 4.40 12.78 -9.10
CA THR A 135 4.69 14.19 -9.38
C THR A 135 3.42 15.01 -9.12
N ALA A 136 3.57 16.14 -8.42
CA ALA A 136 2.48 17.08 -8.17
C ALA A 136 2.87 18.49 -8.60
N THR A 137 1.87 19.25 -9.01
CA THR A 137 1.98 20.67 -9.34
C THR A 137 1.35 21.51 -8.22
N LEU A 138 2.05 22.55 -7.78
CA LEU A 138 1.55 23.53 -6.81
C LEU A 138 0.45 24.37 -7.44
N ARG A 139 -0.78 24.28 -6.93
CA ARG A 139 -1.95 24.98 -7.49
C ARG A 139 -2.34 26.23 -6.73
N TYR A 140 -2.08 26.27 -5.42
CA TYR A 140 -2.43 27.43 -4.60
C TYR A 140 -1.43 27.65 -3.47
N VAL A 141 -1.21 28.92 -3.14
CA VAL A 141 -0.21 29.36 -2.16
C VAL A 141 -0.81 30.43 -1.25
N THR A 142 -0.71 30.20 0.06
CA THR A 142 -1.01 31.18 1.12
C THR A 142 0.27 31.50 1.91
N PRO A 143 0.24 32.43 2.87
CA PRO A 143 1.39 32.70 3.74
C PRO A 143 1.92 31.47 4.49
N HIS A 144 1.05 30.53 4.90
CA HIS A 144 1.44 29.38 5.72
C HIS A 144 1.25 28.02 5.03
N VAL A 145 0.57 27.94 3.88
CA VAL A 145 0.19 26.67 3.26
C VAL A 145 0.42 26.66 1.75
N TYR A 146 0.89 25.51 1.26
CA TYR A 146 1.03 25.20 -0.16
C TYR A 146 0.12 24.02 -0.52
N PHE A 147 -0.76 24.22 -1.49
CA PHE A 147 -1.68 23.19 -1.99
C PHE A 147 -1.15 22.56 -3.28
N TRP A 148 -0.62 21.35 -3.15
CA TRP A 148 -0.11 20.53 -4.25
C TRP A 148 -1.18 19.58 -4.77
N VAL A 149 -1.29 19.45 -6.08
CA VAL A 149 -2.21 18.53 -6.74
C VAL A 149 -1.43 17.60 -7.65
N GLN A 150 -1.64 16.30 -7.50
CA GLN A 150 -1.01 15.28 -8.34
C GLN A 150 -1.28 15.53 -9.83
N ASP A 151 -0.24 15.39 -10.65
CA ASP A 151 -0.35 15.52 -12.10
C ASP A 151 -1.30 14.46 -12.67
N GLY A 152 -2.18 14.89 -13.57
CA GLY A 152 -3.20 14.04 -14.20
C GLY A 152 -4.54 13.99 -13.45
N VAL A 153 -4.63 14.57 -12.25
CA VAL A 153 -5.90 14.75 -11.53
C VAL A 153 -6.59 16.03 -11.98
N GLN A 154 -7.84 15.92 -12.40
CA GLN A 154 -8.68 17.08 -12.68
C GLN A 154 -9.28 17.60 -11.38
N VAL A 155 -9.11 18.90 -11.14
CA VAL A 155 -9.63 19.61 -9.96
C VAL A 155 -10.22 20.93 -10.43
N ASP A 156 -11.21 21.41 -9.71
CA ASP A 156 -11.73 22.77 -9.87
C ASP A 156 -10.80 23.74 -9.11
N GLU A 157 -10.22 24.72 -9.81
CA GLU A 157 -9.27 25.66 -9.22
C GLU A 157 -9.93 26.57 -8.18
N ASP A 158 -11.22 26.90 -8.36
CA ASP A 158 -11.95 27.74 -7.43
C ASP A 158 -12.18 26.99 -6.11
N GLU A 159 -12.41 25.67 -6.18
CA GLU A 159 -12.52 24.82 -4.99
C GLU A 159 -11.17 24.66 -4.26
N VAL A 160 -10.06 24.49 -5.00
CA VAL A 160 -8.71 24.42 -4.41
C VAL A 160 -8.37 25.73 -3.71
N ALA A 161 -8.66 26.87 -4.33
CA ALA A 161 -8.45 28.18 -3.73
C ALA A 161 -9.32 28.38 -2.48
N ALA A 162 -10.60 28.02 -2.53
CA ALA A 162 -11.51 28.13 -1.39
C ALA A 162 -11.04 27.27 -0.20
N LEU A 163 -10.55 26.06 -0.46
CA LEU A 163 -9.97 25.19 0.56
C LEU A 163 -8.69 25.78 1.17
N GLY A 164 -7.83 26.35 0.31
CA GLY A 164 -6.61 27.05 0.75
C GLY A 164 -6.91 28.21 1.69
N GLU A 165 -7.86 29.06 1.31
CA GLU A 165 -8.30 30.20 2.12
C GLU A 165 -8.97 29.76 3.44
N GLU A 166 -9.78 28.71 3.42
CA GLU A 166 -10.41 28.19 4.64
C GLU A 166 -9.36 27.72 5.65
N PHE A 167 -8.36 26.97 5.18
CA PHE A 167 -7.29 26.48 6.05
C PHE A 167 -6.47 27.63 6.64
N GLU A 168 -6.05 28.58 5.80
CA GLU A 168 -5.26 29.75 6.21
C GLU A 168 -5.99 30.60 7.26
N ASN A 169 -7.30 30.83 7.06
CA ASN A 169 -8.03 31.81 7.88
C ASN A 169 -8.72 31.18 9.10
N LYS A 170 -8.86 29.85 9.18
CA LYS A 170 -9.66 29.21 10.25
C LYS A 170 -8.99 28.05 10.98
N ILE A 171 -7.91 27.47 10.45
CA ILE A 171 -7.24 26.30 11.05
C ILE A 171 -5.86 26.65 11.58
N TYR A 172 -5.09 27.43 10.83
CA TYR A 172 -3.78 27.93 11.24
C TYR A 172 -3.91 29.09 12.24
#